data_AF-A0A9W7A4R7-F1
#
_entry.id   AF-A0A9W7A4R7-F1
#
_cell.length_a   1.000
_cell.length_b   1.000
_cell.length_c   1.000
_cell.angle_alpha   90.00
_cell.angle_beta   90.00
_cell.angle_gamma   90.00
#
_symmetry.space_group_name_H-M   'P 1'
#
loop_
_entity.id
_entity.type
_entity.pdbx_description
1 polymer ?
#
loop_
_entity_poly.entity_id
_entity_poly.type
_entity_poly.pdbx_seq_one_letter_code
_entity_poly.pdbx_strand_id
1 'polypeptide(L)'
;MGLVTTWLKGIGLSHCSPLFRSHGITTPSRLASLTLSDYTALGVVEAGDRKKLFYLVQRIKMAVRESEGNVNTGEKDQQQQQDQQQQQDQQQQQDQQQHINGGDVGIGGDDNDVEEVAGEEEEGAAVEEEGERRRRAKIRAKRAVKEKERAIRRRKEEEREKERILQEELQQQEEQEERERELERERRRELDRKEERDKVLRDRAQKRLAEKAML
;
A
#
# COMPACT_ATOMS: atom_id res chain seq x y z
N MET A 1 10.58 -31.36 -18.19
CA MET A 1 9.88 -30.14 -18.68
C MET A 1 10.34 -28.98 -17.80
N GLY A 2 10.83 -27.87 -18.37
CA GLY A 2 11.31 -26.73 -17.58
C GLY A 2 10.15 -25.94 -16.97
N LEU A 3 10.37 -25.31 -15.81
CA LEU A 3 9.34 -24.56 -15.07
C LEU A 3 8.70 -23.44 -15.91
N VAL A 4 9.53 -22.68 -16.65
CA VAL A 4 9.07 -21.62 -17.57
C VAL A 4 8.14 -22.17 -18.64
N THR A 5 8.44 -23.34 -19.21
CA THR A 5 7.58 -23.98 -20.23
C THR A 5 6.21 -24.34 -19.66
N THR A 6 6.14 -24.82 -18.42
CA THR A 6 4.88 -25.13 -17.74
C THR A 6 4.03 -23.86 -17.55
N TRP A 7 4.64 -22.75 -17.14
CA TRP A 7 3.94 -21.48 -16.98
C TRP A 7 3.45 -20.90 -18.31
N LEU A 8 4.28 -20.90 -19.35
CA LEU A 8 3.89 -20.46 -20.69
C LEU A 8 2.73 -21.29 -21.23
N LYS A 9 2.75 -22.62 -21.03
CA LYS A 9 1.64 -23.50 -21.39
C LYS A 9 0.35 -23.12 -20.64
N GLY A 10 0.45 -22.80 -19.35
CA GLY A 10 -0.70 -22.40 -18.53
C GLY A 10 -1.40 -21.12 -19.00
N ILE A 11 -0.68 -20.20 -19.64
CA ILE A 11 -1.25 -18.97 -20.21
C ILE A 11 -1.53 -19.06 -21.72
N GLY A 12 -1.38 -20.25 -22.33
CA GLY A 12 -1.62 -20.47 -23.75
C GLY A 12 -0.49 -20.02 -24.69
N LEU A 13 0.70 -19.70 -24.16
CA LEU A 13 1.89 -19.29 -24.94
C LEU A 13 2.87 -20.45 -25.16
N SER A 14 2.37 -21.67 -25.29
CA SER A 14 3.20 -22.87 -25.49
C SER A 14 4.05 -22.78 -26.77
N HIS A 15 3.53 -22.15 -27.82
CA HIS A 15 4.19 -22.00 -29.12
C HIS A 15 5.49 -21.18 -29.06
N CYS A 16 5.61 -20.23 -28.14
CA CYS A 16 6.83 -19.43 -27.95
C CYS A 16 7.89 -20.13 -27.09
N SER A 17 7.57 -21.26 -26.45
CA SER A 17 8.49 -21.95 -25.53
C SER A 17 9.87 -22.29 -26.11
N PRO A 18 10.01 -22.70 -27.39
CA PRO A 18 11.32 -22.92 -28.00
C PRO A 18 12.19 -21.66 -28.07
N LEU A 19 11.59 -20.50 -28.37
CA LEU A 19 12.29 -19.22 -28.45
C LEU A 19 12.79 -18.77 -27.07
N PHE A 20 11.96 -18.90 -26.03
CA PHE A 20 12.41 -18.60 -24.66
C PHE A 20 13.62 -19.46 -24.26
N ARG A 21 13.64 -20.73 -24.68
CA ARG A 21 14.78 -21.63 -24.43
C ARG A 21 16.02 -21.23 -25.24
N SER A 22 15.89 -20.87 -26.51
CA SER A 22 17.02 -20.43 -27.33
C SER A 22 17.62 -19.12 -26.84
N HIS A 23 16.81 -18.24 -26.24
CA HIS A 23 17.25 -17.01 -25.58
C HIS A 23 17.79 -17.22 -24.14
N GLY A 24 17.87 -18.47 -23.66
CA GLY A 24 18.39 -18.78 -22.32
C GLY A 24 17.46 -18.39 -21.16
N ILE A 25 16.18 -18.10 -21.43
CA ILE A 25 15.17 -17.73 -20.44
C ILE A 25 14.55 -19.02 -19.88
N THR A 26 15.32 -19.76 -19.10
CA THR A 26 14.89 -21.03 -18.49
C THR A 26 14.59 -20.93 -17.00
N THR A 27 15.00 -19.85 -16.34
CA THR A 27 14.83 -19.63 -14.90
C THR A 27 13.81 -18.53 -14.60
N PRO A 28 13.10 -18.59 -13.45
CA PRO A 28 12.14 -17.56 -13.04
C PRO A 28 12.75 -16.16 -12.97
N SER A 29 13.97 -16.02 -12.46
CA SER A 29 14.65 -14.73 -12.34
C SER A 29 14.93 -14.10 -13.70
N ARG A 30 15.33 -14.90 -14.71
CA ARG A 30 15.51 -14.41 -16.09
C ARG A 30 14.19 -14.02 -16.75
N LEU A 31 13.12 -14.76 -16.46
CA LEU A 31 11.78 -14.42 -16.93
C LEU A 31 11.28 -13.11 -16.30
N ALA A 32 11.56 -12.90 -15.01
CA ALA A 32 11.22 -11.67 -14.29
C ALA A 32 11.93 -10.42 -14.84
N SER A 33 13.15 -10.57 -15.38
CA SER A 33 13.92 -9.45 -15.93
C SER A 33 13.46 -8.97 -17.31
N LEU A 34 12.50 -9.64 -17.95
CA LEU A 34 12.02 -9.23 -19.27
C LEU A 34 11.32 -7.88 -19.25
N THR A 35 11.53 -7.13 -20.33
CA THR A 35 10.89 -5.86 -20.66
C THR A 35 9.95 -6.01 -21.86
N LEU A 36 9.11 -5.01 -22.12
CA LEU A 36 8.16 -5.05 -23.23
C LEU A 36 8.84 -5.11 -24.61
N SER A 37 10.05 -4.56 -24.76
CA SER A 37 10.81 -4.63 -26.01
C SER A 37 11.25 -6.05 -26.36
N ASP A 38 11.46 -6.89 -25.35
CA ASP A 38 11.92 -8.26 -25.54
C ASP A 38 10.82 -9.17 -26.09
N TYR A 39 9.55 -8.80 -25.91
CA TYR A 39 8.40 -9.65 -26.26
C TYR A 39 8.32 -9.90 -27.77
N THR A 40 8.61 -8.88 -28.57
CA THR A 40 8.63 -9.00 -30.02
C THR A 40 9.76 -9.93 -30.48
N ALA A 41 10.94 -9.85 -29.86
CA ALA A 41 12.07 -10.73 -30.16
C ALA A 41 11.78 -12.20 -29.78
N LEU A 42 10.93 -12.41 -28.77
CA LEU A 42 10.48 -13.73 -28.33
C LEU A 42 9.27 -14.28 -29.11
N GLY A 43 8.88 -13.60 -30.20
CA GLY A 43 7.77 -14.02 -31.06
C GLY A 43 6.38 -13.66 -30.54
N VAL A 44 6.28 -12.88 -29.47
CA VAL A 44 4.99 -12.46 -28.86
C VAL A 44 4.55 -11.12 -29.46
N VAL A 45 3.94 -11.19 -30.64
CA VAL A 45 3.53 -9.99 -31.42
C VAL A 45 2.11 -9.54 -31.05
N GLU A 46 1.21 -10.49 -30.80
CA GLU A 46 -0.20 -10.19 -30.53
C GLU A 46 -0.39 -9.45 -29.20
N ALA A 47 -1.25 -8.42 -29.21
CA ALA A 47 -1.49 -7.59 -28.03
C ALA A 47 -2.07 -8.39 -26.84
N GLY A 48 -2.96 -9.35 -27.12
CA GLY A 48 -3.55 -10.21 -26.09
C GLY A 48 -2.50 -11.07 -25.39
N ASP A 49 -1.59 -11.65 -26.14
CA ASP A 49 -0.53 -12.51 -25.63
C ASP A 49 0.56 -11.72 -24.89
N ARG A 50 0.90 -10.53 -25.38
CA ARG A 50 1.78 -9.59 -24.64
C ARG A 50 1.21 -9.24 -23.27
N LYS A 51 -0.11 -9.02 -23.16
CA LYS A 51 -0.79 -8.73 -21.89
C LYS A 51 -0.72 -9.93 -20.94
N LYS A 52 -0.97 -11.15 -21.42
CA LYS A 52 -0.84 -12.38 -20.60
C LYS A 52 0.59 -12.57 -20.10
N LEU A 53 1.57 -12.43 -20.98
CA LEU A 53 2.98 -12.55 -20.61
C LEU A 53 3.39 -11.47 -19.60
N PHE A 54 2.92 -10.23 -19.77
CA PHE A 54 3.17 -9.13 -18.84
C PHE A 54 2.68 -9.47 -17.43
N TYR A 55 1.43 -9.91 -17.26
CA TYR A 55 0.92 -10.29 -15.94
C TYR A 55 1.67 -11.48 -15.33
N LEU A 56 2.06 -12.47 -16.15
CA LEU A 56 2.87 -13.58 -15.67
C LEU A 56 4.23 -13.08 -15.15
N VAL A 57 4.91 -12.21 -15.91
CA VAL A 57 6.20 -11.62 -15.51
C VAL A 57 6.08 -10.79 -14.24
N GLN A 58 5.02 -9.97 -14.10
CA GLN A 58 4.77 -9.20 -12.88
C GLN A 58 4.55 -10.10 -11.67
N ARG A 59 3.73 -11.16 -11.81
CA ARG A 59 3.50 -12.12 -10.72
C ARG A 59 4.79 -12.80 -10.27
N ILE A 60 5.66 -13.18 -11.21
CA ILE A 60 6.94 -13.81 -10.89
C ILE A 60 7.90 -12.80 -10.26
N LYS A 61 7.93 -11.54 -10.75
CA LYS A 61 8.72 -10.46 -10.14
C LYS A 61 8.37 -10.28 -8.65
N MET A 62 7.10 -10.33 -8.29
CA MET A 62 6.67 -10.25 -6.89
C MET A 62 7.19 -11.44 -6.09
N ALA A 63 6.96 -12.68 -6.57
CA ALA A 63 7.39 -13.89 -5.87
C ALA A 63 8.93 -13.98 -5.71
N VAL A 64 9.70 -13.53 -6.70
CA VAL A 64 11.17 -13.49 -6.62
C VAL A 64 11.63 -12.44 -5.61
N ARG A 65 11.04 -11.23 -5.61
CA ARG A 65 11.38 -10.19 -4.61
C ARG A 65 11.03 -10.61 -3.19
N GLU A 66 9.92 -11.32 -2.99
CA GLU A 66 9.56 -11.91 -1.71
C GLU A 66 10.59 -12.96 -1.27
N SER A 67 11.02 -13.83 -2.19
CA SER A 67 12.02 -14.86 -1.88
C SER A 67 13.40 -14.28 -1.54
N GLU A 68 13.77 -13.16 -2.17
CA GLU A 68 15.05 -12.47 -1.91
C GLU A 68 14.98 -11.55 -0.67
N GLY A 69 13.80 -11.02 -0.35
CA GLY A 69 13.57 -10.12 0.79
C GLY A 69 13.29 -10.83 2.12
N ASN A 70 12.99 -12.13 2.11
CA ASN A 70 12.53 -12.85 3.30
C ASN A 70 13.63 -13.46 4.19
N VAL A 71 14.86 -12.92 4.14
CA VAL A 71 15.91 -13.23 5.15
C VAL A 71 15.72 -12.39 6.43
N ASN A 72 14.72 -11.49 6.51
CA ASN A 72 14.58 -10.65 7.72
C ASN A 72 13.16 -10.21 8.11
N THR A 73 12.07 -10.80 7.60
CA THR A 73 10.72 -10.30 7.96
C THR A 73 9.60 -11.36 7.93
N GLY A 74 9.89 -12.56 8.46
CA GLY A 74 8.93 -13.67 8.52
C GLY A 74 8.13 -13.81 9.82
N GLU A 75 8.03 -12.77 10.66
CA GLU A 75 7.36 -12.85 11.99
C GLU A 75 6.11 -11.96 12.15
N LYS A 76 5.61 -11.30 11.09
CA LYS A 76 4.52 -10.32 11.25
C LYS A 76 3.12 -10.77 10.82
N ASP A 77 2.99 -11.80 9.99
CA ASP A 77 1.65 -12.24 9.54
C ASP A 77 1.01 -13.33 10.41
N GLN A 78 1.74 -13.94 11.34
CA GLN A 78 1.12 -14.80 12.38
C GLN A 78 0.68 -14.04 13.64
N GLN A 79 1.14 -12.81 13.84
CA GLN A 79 0.82 -12.04 15.05
C GLN A 79 -0.50 -11.27 14.94
N GLN A 80 -0.97 -10.97 13.72
CA GLN A 80 -2.21 -10.21 13.51
C GLN A 80 -3.50 -11.00 13.76
N GLN A 81 -3.45 -12.34 13.69
CA GLN A 81 -4.60 -13.18 14.07
C GLN A 81 -4.72 -13.41 15.59
N GLN A 82 -3.60 -13.31 16.34
CA GLN A 82 -3.64 -13.49 17.80
C GLN A 82 -4.14 -12.25 18.53
N ASP A 83 -3.82 -11.04 18.04
CA ASP A 83 -4.29 -9.78 18.64
C ASP A 83 -5.80 -9.55 18.46
N GLN A 84 -6.40 -10.09 17.39
CA GLN A 84 -7.84 -9.96 17.17
C GLN A 84 -8.66 -10.85 18.11
N GLN A 85 -8.11 -11.99 18.54
CA GLN A 85 -8.79 -12.88 19.49
C GLN A 85 -8.72 -12.37 20.94
N GLN A 86 -7.61 -11.75 21.35
CA GLN A 86 -7.50 -11.13 22.68
C GLN A 86 -8.42 -9.92 22.88
N GLN A 87 -8.78 -9.18 21.83
CA GLN A 87 -9.72 -8.05 21.96
C GLN A 87 -11.17 -8.50 22.20
N GLN A 88 -11.58 -9.66 21.69
CA GLN A 88 -12.93 -10.18 21.95
C GLN A 88 -13.10 -10.68 23.40
N ASP A 89 -12.08 -11.33 23.97
CA ASP A 89 -12.15 -11.81 25.36
C ASP A 89 -12.15 -10.67 26.39
N GLN A 90 -11.50 -9.54 26.06
CA GLN A 90 -11.46 -8.40 26.97
C GLN A 90 -12.78 -7.61 26.99
N GLN A 91 -13.57 -7.67 25.91
CA GLN A 91 -14.86 -7.00 25.84
C GLN A 91 -15.94 -7.78 26.63
N GLN A 92 -15.93 -9.11 26.61
CA GLN A 92 -16.85 -9.93 27.40
C GLN A 92 -16.65 -9.82 28.93
N GLN A 93 -15.44 -9.50 29.39
CA GLN A 93 -15.19 -9.29 30.83
C GLN A 93 -15.68 -7.92 31.34
N GLN A 94 -15.85 -6.92 30.46
CA GLN A 94 -16.41 -5.63 30.88
C GLN A 94 -17.93 -5.67 31.00
N ASP A 95 -18.62 -6.44 30.16
CA ASP A 95 -20.09 -6.55 30.24
C ASP A 95 -20.57 -7.34 31.47
N GLN A 96 -19.75 -8.25 32.03
CA GLN A 96 -20.08 -8.91 33.30
C GLN A 96 -19.93 -8.02 34.53
N GLN A 97 -19.14 -6.94 34.48
CA GLN A 97 -18.97 -6.04 35.63
C GLN A 97 -20.01 -4.92 35.72
N GLN A 98 -20.76 -4.65 34.64
CA GLN A 98 -21.79 -3.59 34.64
C GLN A 98 -23.15 -4.03 35.20
N HIS A 99 -23.32 -5.30 35.57
CA HIS A 99 -24.59 -5.83 36.11
C HIS A 99 -24.65 -5.96 37.64
N ILE A 100 -23.65 -5.50 38.40
CA ILE A 100 -23.67 -5.64 39.89
C ILE A 100 -23.97 -4.32 40.63
N ASN A 101 -23.78 -3.15 40.01
CA ASN A 101 -23.94 -1.86 40.73
C ASN A 101 -25.23 -1.11 40.35
N GLY A 102 -26.35 -1.81 40.44
CA GLY A 102 -27.70 -1.25 40.33
C GLY A 102 -28.53 -1.56 41.58
N GLY A 103 -28.14 -1.00 42.73
CA GLY A 103 -28.93 -1.00 43.95
C GLY A 103 -28.25 -0.06 44.95
N ASP A 104 -28.82 1.06 45.34
CA ASP A 104 -29.99 1.22 46.22
C ASP A 104 -29.48 1.84 47.53
N VAL A 105 -29.95 3.05 47.81
CA VAL A 105 -30.24 3.62 49.14
C VAL A 105 -29.10 3.69 50.19
N GLY A 106 -28.75 4.92 50.54
CA GLY A 106 -28.98 5.37 51.92
C GLY A 106 -27.76 5.61 52.83
N ILE A 107 -27.72 6.85 53.35
CA ILE A 107 -27.61 7.17 54.78
C ILE A 107 -26.39 6.64 55.54
N GLY A 108 -25.46 7.56 55.84
CA GLY A 108 -25.09 7.87 57.22
C GLY A 108 -24.02 7.02 57.91
N GLY A 109 -23.14 7.73 58.62
CA GLY A 109 -22.24 7.19 59.64
C GLY A 109 -21.03 6.47 59.07
N ASP A 110 -19.91 6.36 59.76
CA ASP A 110 -19.50 6.82 61.07
C ASP A 110 -17.99 6.57 61.06
N ASP A 111 -17.27 7.29 61.90
CA ASP A 111 -15.89 7.02 62.24
C ASP A 111 -15.64 5.52 62.50
N ASN A 112 -14.60 4.96 61.88
CA ASN A 112 -13.99 3.73 62.37
C ASN A 112 -12.50 3.72 62.00
N ASP A 113 -11.75 4.38 62.88
CA ASP A 113 -10.62 3.77 63.60
C ASP A 113 -10.52 2.25 63.37
N VAL A 114 -9.52 1.80 62.60
CA VAL A 114 -9.05 0.42 62.67
C VAL A 114 -7.53 0.43 62.71
N GLU A 115 -7.10 0.26 63.96
CA GLU A 115 -5.86 -0.27 64.51
C GLU A 115 -4.73 -0.67 63.56
N GLU A 116 -3.66 0.08 63.75
CA GLU A 116 -2.27 -0.33 63.73
C GLU A 116 -2.05 -1.66 64.47
N VAL A 117 -2.00 -2.77 63.73
CA VAL A 117 -1.46 -4.04 64.22
C VAL A 117 0.04 -4.05 63.94
N ALA A 118 0.80 -3.57 64.94
CA ALA A 118 2.23 -3.80 65.05
C ALA A 118 2.45 -5.27 65.45
N GLY A 119 2.86 -6.08 64.46
CA GLY A 119 3.16 -7.50 64.63
C GLY A 119 4.57 -7.83 64.13
N GLU A 120 5.51 -7.78 65.07
CA GLU A 120 6.72 -8.60 65.19
C GLU A 120 7.65 -8.70 63.97
N GLU A 121 8.65 -7.83 64.03
CA GLU A 121 9.95 -7.93 63.37
C GLU A 121 10.68 -9.22 63.78
N GLU A 122 11.04 -10.07 62.81
CA GLU A 122 12.41 -10.60 62.59
C GLU A 122 12.41 -11.70 61.50
N GLU A 123 12.09 -11.32 60.26
CA GLU A 123 12.61 -11.98 59.04
C GLU A 123 12.40 -11.12 57.76
N GLY A 124 12.31 -9.79 57.92
CA GLY A 124 11.69 -8.89 56.93
C GLY A 124 12.57 -8.27 55.84
N ALA A 125 13.90 -8.38 55.91
CA ALA A 125 14.78 -7.64 54.98
C ALA A 125 14.75 -8.15 53.52
N ALA A 126 14.54 -9.45 53.32
CA ALA A 126 14.50 -10.04 51.98
C ALA A 126 13.16 -9.79 51.25
N VAL A 127 12.05 -9.71 51.99
CA VAL A 127 10.70 -9.51 51.44
C VAL A 127 10.48 -8.07 50.98
N GLU A 128 11.09 -7.09 51.67
CA GLU A 128 10.98 -5.68 51.30
C GLU A 128 11.73 -5.35 50.00
N GLU A 129 12.91 -5.95 49.80
CA GLU A 129 13.71 -5.77 48.57
C GLU A 129 12.97 -6.34 47.33
N GLU A 130 12.28 -7.46 47.48
CA GLU A 130 11.47 -8.05 46.41
C GLU A 130 10.27 -7.17 46.05
N GLY A 131 9.60 -6.59 47.06
CA GLY A 131 8.51 -5.63 46.88
C GLY A 131 8.95 -4.39 46.08
N GLU A 132 10.11 -3.82 46.40
CA GLU A 132 10.67 -2.70 45.66
C GLU A 132 11.02 -3.06 44.21
N ARG A 133 11.68 -4.20 43.98
CA ARG A 133 12.02 -4.68 42.64
C ARG A 133 10.76 -4.83 41.78
N ARG A 134 9.67 -5.36 42.35
CA ARG A 134 8.38 -5.50 41.68
C ARG A 134 7.74 -4.15 41.36
N ARG A 135 7.82 -3.16 42.26
CA ARG A 135 7.34 -1.78 42.02
C ARG A 135 8.12 -1.10 40.89
N ARG A 136 9.46 -1.21 40.89
CA ARG A 136 10.33 -0.66 39.82
C ARG A 136 10.06 -1.32 38.46
N ALA A 137 9.88 -2.65 38.44
CA ALA A 137 9.51 -3.38 37.22
C ALA A 137 8.17 -2.90 36.65
N LYS A 138 7.14 -2.73 37.49
CA LYS A 138 5.83 -2.20 37.09
C LYS A 138 5.93 -0.79 36.49
N ILE A 139 6.74 0.09 37.08
CA ILE A 139 6.95 1.46 36.55
C ILE A 139 7.63 1.42 35.18
N ARG A 140 8.67 0.58 35.00
CA ARG A 140 9.34 0.41 33.71
C ARG A 140 8.41 -0.14 32.64
N ALA A 141 7.62 -1.16 32.98
CA ALA A 141 6.63 -1.74 32.06
C ALA A 141 5.58 -0.70 31.63
N LYS A 142 5.03 0.08 32.59
CA LYS A 142 4.08 1.16 32.27
C LYS A 142 4.68 2.23 31.35
N ARG A 143 5.96 2.61 31.56
CA ARG A 143 6.66 3.56 30.67
C ARG A 143 6.86 2.98 29.27
N ALA A 144 7.27 1.73 29.16
CA ALA A 144 7.47 1.07 27.88
C ALA A 144 6.17 0.93 27.07
N VAL A 145 5.05 0.60 27.72
CA VAL A 145 3.73 0.55 27.07
C VAL A 145 3.32 1.93 26.56
N LYS A 146 3.44 2.97 27.40
CA LYS A 146 3.12 4.36 27.02
C LYS A 146 4.00 4.88 25.88
N GLU A 147 5.26 4.45 25.83
CA GLU A 147 6.18 4.79 24.73
C GLU A 147 5.81 4.08 23.43
N LYS A 148 5.48 2.78 23.48
CA LYS A 148 4.98 2.03 22.32
C LYS A 148 3.70 2.64 21.75
N GLU A 149 2.77 3.05 22.62
CA GLU A 149 1.52 3.71 22.21
C GLU A 149 1.79 5.03 21.46
N ARG A 150 2.72 5.84 21.96
CA ARG A 150 3.16 7.08 21.29
C ARG A 150 3.81 6.79 19.94
N ALA A 151 4.63 5.73 19.84
CA ALA A 151 5.27 5.35 18.58
C ALA A 151 4.23 4.90 17.53
N ILE A 152 3.22 4.13 17.94
CA ILE A 152 2.12 3.71 17.06
C ILE A 152 1.35 4.93 16.55
N ARG A 153 1.03 5.89 17.44
CA ARG A 153 0.34 7.12 17.06
C ARG A 153 1.13 7.95 16.05
N ARG A 154 2.44 8.12 16.26
CA ARG A 154 3.32 8.82 15.32
C ARG A 154 3.35 8.14 13.96
N ARG A 155 3.51 6.82 13.93
CA ARG A 155 3.50 6.04 12.68
C ARG A 155 2.18 6.20 11.91
N LYS A 156 1.05 6.22 12.62
CA LYS A 156 -0.28 6.43 12.02
C LYS A 156 -0.47 7.86 11.50
N GLU A 157 0.09 8.85 12.18
CA GLU A 157 0.08 10.25 11.71
C GLU A 157 0.97 10.42 10.46
N GLU A 158 2.16 9.82 10.45
CA GLU A 158 3.06 9.79 9.28
C GLU A 158 2.42 9.08 8.06
N GLU A 159 1.67 8.00 8.29
CA GLU A 159 0.97 7.28 7.22
C GLU A 159 -0.15 8.13 6.61
N ARG A 160 -0.94 8.81 7.43
CA ARG A 160 -1.96 9.77 6.97
C ARG A 160 -1.34 10.95 6.22
N GLU A 161 -0.19 11.43 6.67
CA GLU A 161 0.52 12.50 5.98
C GLU A 161 1.01 12.06 4.60
N LYS A 162 1.58 10.85 4.49
CA LYS A 162 1.95 10.26 3.19
C LYS A 162 0.76 10.10 2.27
N GLU A 163 -0.39 9.65 2.79
CA GLU A 163 -1.62 9.53 2.01
C GLU A 163 -2.10 10.89 1.49
N ARG A 164 -2.02 11.95 2.31
CA ARG A 164 -2.34 13.32 1.89
C ARG A 164 -1.42 13.84 0.80
N ILE A 165 -0.11 13.62 0.94
CA ILE A 165 0.88 14.03 -0.08
C ILE A 165 0.61 13.31 -1.40
N LEU A 166 0.35 12.00 -1.35
CA LEU A 166 0.05 11.21 -2.56
C LEU A 166 -1.24 11.69 -3.23
N GLN A 167 -2.26 12.04 -2.45
CA GLN A 167 -3.51 12.59 -2.97
C GLN A 167 -3.31 13.96 -3.63
N GLU A 168 -2.48 14.83 -3.03
CA GLU A 168 -2.14 16.14 -3.59
C GLU A 168 -1.34 16.00 -4.89
N GLU A 169 -0.39 15.07 -4.96
CA GLU A 169 0.39 14.79 -6.17
C GLU A 169 -0.50 14.29 -7.32
N LEU A 170 -1.47 13.41 -7.03
CA LEU A 170 -2.43 12.94 -8.01
C LEU A 170 -3.30 14.09 -8.54
N GLN A 171 -3.77 14.98 -7.66
CA GLN A 171 -4.56 16.14 -8.05
C GLN A 171 -3.76 17.12 -8.92
N GLN A 172 -2.49 17.34 -8.60
CA GLN A 172 -1.60 18.16 -9.44
C GLN A 172 -1.37 17.52 -10.81
N GLN A 173 -1.25 16.20 -10.88
CA GLN A 173 -1.09 15.48 -12.15
C GLN A 173 -2.34 15.61 -13.03
N GLU A 174 -3.53 15.45 -12.46
CA GLU A 174 -4.80 15.64 -13.17
C GLU A 174 -4.95 17.08 -13.70
N GLU A 175 -4.58 18.09 -12.89
CA GLU A 175 -4.60 19.49 -13.32
C GLU A 175 -3.61 19.75 -14.46
N GLN A 176 -2.41 19.16 -14.41
CA GLN A 176 -1.43 19.25 -15.49
C GLN A 176 -1.95 18.61 -16.78
N GLU A 177 -2.57 17.44 -16.69
CA GLU A 177 -3.15 16.76 -17.84
C GLU A 177 -4.33 17.55 -18.43
N GLU A 178 -5.16 18.17 -17.60
CA GLU A 178 -6.25 19.04 -18.06
C GLU A 178 -5.73 20.27 -18.80
N ARG A 179 -4.70 20.94 -18.25
CA ARG A 179 -4.02 22.06 -18.92
C ARG A 179 -3.42 21.64 -20.26
N GLU A 180 -2.81 20.47 -20.35
CA GLU A 180 -2.27 19.95 -21.62
C GLU A 180 -3.38 19.67 -22.63
N ARG A 181 -4.48 19.05 -22.21
CA ARG A 181 -5.67 18.82 -23.06
C ARG A 181 -6.29 20.14 -23.54
N GLU A 182 -6.28 21.19 -22.72
CA GLU A 182 -6.78 22.51 -23.11
C GLU A 182 -5.87 23.16 -24.17
N LEU A 183 -4.55 23.13 -23.98
CA LEU A 183 -3.58 23.60 -24.96
C LEU A 183 -3.69 22.85 -26.29
N GLU A 184 -3.93 21.53 -26.25
CA GLU A 184 -4.15 20.74 -27.46
C GLU A 184 -5.44 21.15 -28.19
N ARG A 185 -6.54 21.39 -27.46
CA ARG A 185 -7.78 21.90 -28.03
C ARG A 185 -7.58 23.28 -28.67
N GLU A 186 -6.81 24.15 -28.03
CA GLU A 186 -6.48 25.47 -28.57
C GLU A 186 -5.66 25.38 -29.86
N ARG A 187 -4.59 24.56 -29.87
CA ARG A 187 -3.79 24.29 -31.07
C ARG A 187 -4.64 23.78 -32.23
N ARG A 188 -5.60 22.89 -31.94
CA ARG A 188 -6.53 22.38 -32.95
C ARG A 188 -7.40 23.49 -33.53
N ARG A 189 -7.97 24.36 -32.69
CA ARG A 189 -8.73 25.54 -33.15
C ARG A 189 -7.88 26.49 -33.98
N GLU A 190 -6.60 26.65 -33.64
CA GLU A 190 -5.68 27.49 -34.41
C GLU A 190 -5.40 26.91 -35.80
N LEU A 191 -5.22 25.59 -35.90
CA LEU A 191 -5.07 24.89 -37.19
C LEU A 191 -6.32 25.07 -38.07
N ASP A 192 -7.52 24.90 -37.52
CA ASP A 192 -8.77 25.11 -38.25
C ASP A 192 -8.88 26.54 -38.79
N ARG A 193 -8.54 27.55 -37.97
CA ARG A 193 -8.49 28.97 -38.39
C ARG A 193 -7.45 29.21 -39.49
N LYS A 194 -6.30 28.53 -39.41
CA LYS A 194 -5.24 28.63 -40.43
C LYS A 194 -5.71 28.02 -41.75
N GLU A 195 -6.33 26.85 -41.71
CA GLU A 195 -6.88 26.19 -42.88
C GLU A 195 -7.96 27.04 -43.56
N GLU A 196 -8.82 27.69 -42.78
CA GLU A 196 -9.83 28.63 -43.29
C GLU A 196 -9.18 29.85 -43.98
N ARG A 197 -8.14 30.44 -43.40
CA ARG A 197 -7.37 31.52 -44.04
C ARG A 197 -6.73 31.09 -45.35
N ASP A 198 -6.11 29.90 -45.37
CA ASP A 198 -5.47 29.34 -46.55
C ASP A 198 -6.49 29.02 -47.65
N LYS A 199 -7.70 28.57 -47.28
CA LYS A 199 -8.82 28.39 -48.20
C LYS A 199 -9.23 29.72 -48.84
N VAL A 200 -9.46 30.76 -48.05
CA VAL A 200 -9.82 32.11 -48.57
C VAL A 200 -8.74 32.65 -49.52
N LEU A 201 -7.47 32.44 -49.22
CA LEU A 201 -6.37 32.84 -50.09
C LEU A 201 -6.37 32.06 -51.41
N ARG A 202 -6.61 30.75 -51.38
CA ARG A 202 -6.74 29.91 -52.58
C ARG A 202 -7.92 30.35 -53.45
N ASP A 203 -9.09 30.58 -52.86
CA ASP A 203 -10.28 31.04 -53.58
C ASP A 203 -10.04 32.41 -54.24
N ARG A 204 -9.38 33.33 -53.53
CA ARG A 204 -9.02 34.65 -54.08
C ARG A 204 -8.01 34.56 -55.23
N ALA A 205 -7.05 33.64 -55.14
CA ALA A 205 -6.07 33.42 -56.21
C ALA A 205 -6.73 32.82 -57.45
N GLN A 206 -7.62 31.83 -57.28
CA GLN A 206 -8.39 31.25 -58.38
C GLN A 206 -9.28 32.29 -59.06
N LYS A 207 -9.95 33.15 -58.29
CA LYS A 207 -10.77 34.25 -58.84
C LYS A 207 -9.95 35.19 -59.72
N ARG A 208 -8.75 35.59 -59.27
CA ARG A 208 -7.84 36.45 -60.06
C ARG A 208 -7.36 35.78 -61.34
N LEU A 209 -7.09 34.47 -61.32
CA LEU A 209 -6.72 33.71 -62.51
C LEU A 209 -7.88 33.66 -63.52
N ALA A 210 -9.11 33.47 -63.06
CA ALA A 210 -10.29 33.48 -63.90
C ALA A 210 -10.54 34.87 -64.52
N GLU A 211 -10.41 35.95 -63.75
CA GLU A 211 -10.51 37.33 -64.27
C GLU A 211 -9.47 37.62 -65.35
N LYS A 212 -8.23 37.16 -65.16
CA LYS A 212 -7.15 37.34 -66.15
C LYS A 212 -7.37 36.54 -67.44
N ALA A 213 -8.11 35.44 -67.39
CA ALA A 213 -8.38 34.60 -68.56
C ALA A 213 -9.51 35.15 -69.46
N MET A 214 -10.28 36.14 -69.00
CA MET A 214 -11.36 36.77 -69.78
C MET A 214 -10.94 38.03 -70.55
N LEU A 215 -9.72 38.53 -70.31
CA LEU A 215 -9.13 39.67 -71.01
C LEU A 215 -8.23 39.20 -72.15
#